data_AF-A0A3D0PCF2-F1
#
_entry.id   AF-A0A3D0PCF2-F1
#
_cell.length_a   1.000
_cell.length_b   1.000
_cell.length_c   1.000
_cell.angle_alpha   90.00
_cell.angle_beta   90.00
_cell.angle_gamma   90.00
#
_symmetry.space_group_name_H-M   'P 1'
#
loop_
_entity.id
_entity.type
_entity.pdbx_description
1 polymer ?
#
loop_
_entity_poly.entity_id
_entity_poly.type
_entity_poly.pdbx_seq_one_letter_code
_entity_poly.pdbx_strand_id
1 'polypeptide(L)'
;MSLGCCSYRNDDDRMVILRCFGSDGFYLERVIFPFEVLNFVAPPEAEVEIWSHSIGSPELVATHPIRELVAPEPAELVSSN
;
A
#
# COMPACT_ATOMS: atom_id res chain seq x y z
N MET A 1 1.55 -6.01 -19.13
CA MET A 1 1.81 -5.78 -17.69
C MET A 1 0.49 -5.94 -16.98
N SER A 2 0.39 -6.88 -16.03
CA SER A 2 -0.80 -7.03 -15.21
C SER A 2 -0.61 -6.22 -13.94
N LEU A 3 -1.54 -5.33 -13.62
CA LEU A 3 -1.56 -4.61 -12.35
C LEU A 3 -2.52 -5.33 -11.41
N GLY A 4 -2.12 -5.55 -10.16
CA GLY A 4 -2.94 -6.14 -9.11
C GLY A 4 -3.62 -5.07 -8.25
N CYS A 5 -4.84 -5.34 -7.79
CA CYS A 5 -5.53 -4.49 -6.81
C CYS A 5 -4.89 -4.67 -5.44
N CYS A 6 -4.43 -3.57 -4.85
CA CYS A 6 -3.75 -3.53 -3.58
C CYS A 6 -4.47 -2.56 -2.62
N SER A 7 -4.38 -2.85 -1.32
CA SER A 7 -4.95 -2.01 -0.27
C SER A 7 -3.98 -1.90 0.89
N TYR A 8 -3.78 -0.68 1.37
CA TYR A 8 -3.03 -0.41 2.59
C TYR A 8 -3.89 0.42 3.54
N ARG A 9 -3.89 0.04 4.82
CA ARG A 9 -4.55 0.78 5.90
C ARG A 9 -3.49 1.38 6.80
N ASN A 10 -3.60 2.67 7.06
CA ASN A 10 -2.79 3.31 8.08
C ASN A 10 -3.43 3.08 9.46
N ASP A 11 -2.86 2.19 10.27
CA ASP A 11 -3.35 1.95 11.63
C ASP A 11 -2.70 2.88 12.68
N ASP A 12 -1.78 3.76 12.28
CA ASP A 12 -1.20 4.78 13.14
C ASP A 12 -2.13 6.01 13.30
N ASP A 13 -1.95 6.73 14.41
CA ASP A 13 -2.62 8.01 14.72
C ASP A 13 -1.97 9.23 14.03
N ARG A 14 -0.96 8.99 13.19
CA ARG A 14 -0.20 10.01 12.44
C ARG A 14 -0.25 9.75 10.94
N MET A 15 0.00 10.80 10.16
CA MET A 15 0.09 10.67 8.70
C MET A 15 1.32 9.86 8.29
N VAL A 16 1.17 9.05 7.24
CA VAL A 16 2.27 8.33 6.60
C VAL A 16 2.27 8.61 5.10
N ILE A 17 3.40 8.34 4.45
CA ILE A 17 3.59 8.42 3.01
C ILE A 17 3.89 7.01 2.51
N LEU A 18 3.02 6.49 1.66
CA LEU A 18 3.26 5.26 0.93
C LEU A 18 3.99 5.58 -0.38
N ARG A 19 5.16 4.97 -0.57
CA ARG A 19 5.90 4.97 -1.83
C ARG A 19 5.91 3.58 -2.39
N CYS A 20 5.37 3.40 -3.58
CA CYS A 20 5.40 2.14 -4.31
C CYS A 20 6.23 2.33 -5.58
N PHE A 21 7.19 1.44 -5.78
CA PHE A 21 8.08 1.46 -6.95
C PHE A 21 8.27 0.04 -7.49
N GLY A 22 8.33 -0.09 -8.80
CA GLY A 22 8.47 -1.38 -9.48
C GLY A 22 9.36 -1.28 -10.71
N SER A 23 9.51 -2.39 -11.45
CA SER A 23 10.24 -2.36 -12.72
C SER A 23 9.58 -1.43 -13.74
N ASP A 24 10.34 -1.10 -14.79
CA ASP A 24 9.90 -0.26 -15.91
C ASP A 24 9.49 1.17 -15.51
N GLY A 25 10.04 1.67 -14.39
CA GLY A 25 9.84 3.04 -13.94
C GLY A 25 8.49 3.29 -13.29
N PHE A 26 7.78 2.24 -12.86
CA PHE A 26 6.58 2.40 -12.07
C PHE A 26 6.91 3.10 -10.74
N TYR A 27 6.22 4.21 -10.47
CA TYR A 27 6.36 4.96 -9.22
C TYR A 27 5.01 5.56 -8.82
N LEU A 28 4.63 5.38 -7.57
CA LEU A 28 3.43 5.92 -6.95
C LEU A 28 3.80 6.42 -5.55
N GLU A 29 3.49 7.67 -5.26
CA GLU A 29 3.62 8.24 -3.91
C GLU A 29 2.27 8.80 -3.47
N ARG A 30 1.83 8.46 -2.26
CA ARG A 30 0.58 8.95 -1.67
C ARG A 30 0.71 9.18 -0.17
N VAL A 31 0.13 10.29 0.29
CA VAL A 31 -0.09 10.55 1.72
C VAL A 31 -1.34 9.80 2.16
N ILE A 32 -1.29 9.19 3.35
CA ILE A 32 -2.38 8.44 3.96
C ILE A 32 -2.61 8.99 5.36
N PHE A 33 -3.82 9.47 5.60
CA PHE A 33 -4.22 10.03 6.89
C PHE A 33 -4.36 8.94 7.96
N PRO A 34 -4.37 9.31 9.25
CA PRO A 34 -4.67 8.37 10.32
C PRO A 34 -5.95 7.58 10.05
N PHE A 35 -5.87 6.25 10.16
CA PHE A 35 -6.99 5.31 9.97
C PHE A 35 -7.61 5.26 8.56
N GLU A 36 -6.98 5.91 7.57
CA GLU A 36 -7.41 5.87 6.18
C GLU A 36 -6.99 4.55 5.50
N VAL A 37 -7.82 4.10 4.55
CA VAL A 37 -7.51 2.98 3.65
C VAL A 37 -7.25 3.53 2.25
N LEU A 38 -6.04 3.29 1.75
CA LEU A 38 -5.65 3.58 0.37
C LEU A 38 -5.79 2.33 -0.49
N ASN A 39 -6.65 2.41 -1.51
CA ASN A 39 -6.73 1.41 -2.57
C ASN A 39 -5.94 1.90 -3.79
N PHE A 40 -5.11 1.03 -4.36
CA PHE A 40 -4.27 1.35 -5.51
C PHE A 40 -4.02 0.12 -6.36
N VAL A 41 -3.39 0.31 -7.52
CA VAL A 41 -2.97 -0.76 -8.40
C VAL A 41 -1.46 -0.69 -8.60
N ALA A 42 -0.80 -1.83 -8.58
CA ALA A 42 0.66 -1.92 -8.71
C ALA A 42 1.06 -3.22 -9.42
N PRO A 43 2.23 -3.24 -10.09
CA PRO A 43 2.73 -4.45 -10.70
C PRO A 43 3.24 -5.43 -9.63
N PRO A 44 3.21 -6.76 -9.88
CA PRO A 44 3.45 -7.79 -8.87
C PRO A 44 4.89 -7.82 -8.31
N GLU A 45 5.84 -7.24 -9.03
CA GLU A 45 7.23 -7.08 -8.64
C GLU A 45 7.53 -5.76 -7.93
N ALA A 46 6.51 -4.94 -7.66
CA ALA A 46 6.69 -3.71 -6.92
C ALA A 46 7.01 -3.93 -5.43
N GLU A 47 7.71 -2.97 -4.86
CA GLU A 47 7.95 -2.82 -3.44
C GLU A 47 7.24 -1.57 -2.93
N VAL A 48 6.87 -1.60 -1.66
CA VAL A 48 6.18 -0.51 -0.97
C VAL A 48 6.95 -0.13 0.27
N GLU A 49 7.27 1.15 0.39
CA GLU A 49 7.83 1.75 1.59
C GLU A 49 6.79 2.65 2.26
N ILE A 50 6.71 2.55 3.58
CA ILE A 50 5.89 3.42 4.42
C ILE A 50 6.82 4.36 5.18
N TRP A 51 6.63 5.66 4.96
CA TRP A 51 7.42 6.71 5.58
C TRP A 51 6.57 7.51 6.55
N SER A 52 7.07 7.75 7.75
CA SER A 52 6.45 8.64 8.73
C SER A 52 7.23 9.94 8.79
N HIS A 53 6.54 11.01 9.18
CA HIS A 53 7.18 12.27 9.53
C HIS A 53 7.35 12.32 11.05
N SER A 54 8.56 12.09 11.56
CA SER A 54 8.92 12.43 12.93
C SER A 54 9.42 13.88 12.98
N ILE A 55 9.46 14.48 14.19
CA ILE A 55 9.94 15.86 14.36
C ILE A 55 11.41 15.92 13.93
N GLY A 56 11.65 16.41 12.70
CA GLY A 56 12.99 16.70 12.18
C GLY A 56 13.43 15.89 10.95
N SER A 57 12.79 14.75 10.62
CA SER A 57 13.19 13.96 9.46
C SER A 57 12.11 12.97 8.99
N PRO A 58 12.06 12.63 7.69
CA PRO A 58 11.33 11.45 7.23
C PRO A 58 12.00 10.18 7.77
N GLU A 59 11.19 9.28 8.29
CA GLU A 59 11.61 8.00 8.86
C GLU A 59 10.95 6.86 8.10
N LEU A 60 11.74 5.91 7.61
CA LEU A 60 11.22 4.69 7.01
C LEU A 60 10.67 3.79 8.12
N VAL A 61 9.36 3.58 8.13
CA VAL A 61 8.65 2.77 9.13
C VAL A 61 8.67 1.30 8.74
N ALA A 62 8.39 1.01 7.47
CA ALA A 62 8.28 -0.36 6.98
C ALA A 62 8.54 -0.45 5.47
N THR A 63 8.98 -1.63 5.04
CA THR A 63 9.08 -2.01 3.64
C THR A 63 8.34 -3.33 3.45
N HIS A 64 7.45 -3.38 2.47
CA HIS A 64 6.62 -4.54 2.13
C HIS A 64 6.76 -4.87 0.64
N PRO A 65 6.92 -6.14 0.26
CA PRO A 65 6.68 -6.55 -1.11
C PRO A 65 5.17 -6.39 -1.41
N ILE A 66 4.82 -5.94 -2.62
CA ILE A 66 3.42 -5.64 -2.97
C ILE A 66 2.47 -6.82 -2.77
N ARG A 67 2.98 -8.06 -2.88
CA ARG A 67 2.23 -9.30 -2.65
C ARG A 67 1.59 -9.42 -1.26
N GLU A 68 2.10 -8.69 -0.27
CA GLU A 68 1.53 -8.62 1.09
C GLU A 68 0.36 -7.63 1.20
N LEU A 69 0.23 -6.73 0.22
CA LEU A 69 -0.79 -5.68 0.17
C LEU A 69 -1.86 -5.97 -0.89
N VAL A 70 -1.75 -7.07 -1.62
CA VAL A 70 -2.77 -7.49 -2.59
C VAL A 70 -4.06 -7.75 -1.82
N ALA A 71 -5.13 -7.06 -2.23
CA ALA A 71 -6.43 -7.31 -1.65
C ALA A 71 -6.80 -8.78 -1.95
N PRO A 72 -7.27 -9.57 -0.96
CA PRO A 72 -7.79 -10.88 -1.26
C PRO A 72 -8.86 -10.71 -2.33
N GLU A 73 -8.79 -11.51 -3.40
CA GLU A 73 -9.88 -11.59 -4.37
C GLU A 73 -11.17 -11.75 -3.56
N PRO A 74 -12.25 -11.00 -3.89
CA PRO A 74 -13.49 -11.11 -3.14
C PRO A 74 -13.91 -12.57 -3.22
N ALA A 75 -13.66 -13.30 -2.12
CA ALA A 75 -14.11 -14.67 -1.98
C ALA A 75 -15.59 -14.61 -2.29
N GLU A 76 -16.01 -15.30 -3.34
CA GLU A 76 -17.41 -15.41 -3.71
C GLU A 76 -18.19 -15.68 -2.42
N LEU A 77 -18.95 -14.69 -1.96
CA LEU A 77 -19.96 -14.85 -0.95
C LEU A 77 -21.02 -15.74 -1.60
N VAL A 78 -20.73 -17.04 -1.69
CA VAL A 78 -21.71 -18.05 -2.04
C VAL A 78 -22.70 -18.02 -0.89
N SER A 79 -23.78 -17.29 -1.14
CA SER A 79 -25.02 -17.33 -0.39
C SER A 79 -25.50 -18.78 -0.38
N SER A 80 -25.09 -19.54 0.63
CA SER A 80 -25.69 -20.84 0.92
C SER A 80 -27.08 -20.58 1.48
N ASN A 81 -28.05 -20.88 0.62
CA ASN A 81 -29.50 -20.87 0.82
C ASN A 81 -29.94 -21.78 1.96
#